data_AF-A0AAD8H4Z8-F1
#
_entry.id   AF-A0AAD8H4Z8-F1
#
_cell.length_a   1.000
_cell.length_b   1.000
_cell.length_c   1.000
_cell.angle_alpha   90.00
_cell.angle_beta   90.00
_cell.angle_gamma   90.00
#
_symmetry.space_group_name_H-M   'P 1'
#
loop_
_entity.id
_entity.type
_entity.pdbx_description
1 polymer ?
#
loop_
_entity_poly.entity_id
_entity_poly.type
_entity_poly.pdbx_seq_one_letter_code
_entity_poly.pdbx_strand_id
1 'polypeptide(L)'
;MLGRTNSASQFSFRSTKKGKPLKEGTKKAVIDMNKLYQMKQEKVSAWTMKMLVDVISNSGLSTISSSIDESDYYGNNEQVDKEITNEMEAIAAAYHIYRNVSQPGSKYIDEQDLWEIHA
;
A
#
# COMPACT_ATOMS: atom_id res chain seq x y z
N MET A 1 -11.98 31.06 12.48
CA MET A 1 -12.62 29.76 12.20
C MET A 1 -12.13 29.30 10.83
N LEU A 2 -11.15 28.39 10.77
CA LEU A 2 -10.69 27.83 9.49
C LEU A 2 -11.70 26.77 9.03
N GLY A 3 -12.39 27.06 7.94
CA GLY A 3 -13.27 26.13 7.27
C GLY A 3 -12.47 24.96 6.71
N ARG A 4 -12.71 23.78 7.26
CA ARG A 4 -12.19 22.50 6.78
C ARG A 4 -12.92 22.19 5.46
N THR A 5 -12.26 22.43 4.33
CA THR A 5 -12.80 21.99 3.04
C THR A 5 -12.69 20.46 3.00
N ASN A 6 -13.85 19.81 3.01
CA ASN A 6 -13.95 18.39 2.71
C ASN A 6 -13.61 18.22 1.23
N SER A 7 -12.32 18.10 0.92
CA SER A 7 -11.87 17.64 -0.39
C SER A 7 -12.31 16.19 -0.53
N ALA A 8 -13.53 15.97 -1.02
CA ALA A 8 -13.99 14.67 -1.44
C ALA A 8 -12.93 14.09 -2.39
N SER A 9 -12.28 13.00 -1.98
CA SER A 9 -11.22 12.32 -2.71
C SER A 9 -11.79 11.62 -3.94
N GLN A 10 -12.22 12.40 -4.93
CA GLN A 10 -12.68 11.94 -6.23
C GLN A 10 -11.48 11.75 -7.14
N PHE A 11 -11.24 10.52 -7.57
CA PHE A 11 -10.24 10.20 -8.57
C PHE A 11 -10.90 10.22 -9.95
N SER A 12 -10.60 11.25 -10.75
CA SER A 12 -11.10 11.36 -12.13
C SER A 12 -10.05 10.86 -13.12
N PHE A 13 -10.43 9.96 -14.02
CA PHE A 13 -9.54 9.52 -15.10
C PHE A 13 -10.17 9.66 -16.48
N ARG A 14 -9.33 9.99 -17.46
CA ARG A 14 -9.72 10.12 -18.87
C ARG A 14 -9.24 8.87 -19.62
N SER A 15 -10.14 7.93 -19.87
CA SER A 15 -9.87 6.78 -20.73
C SER A 15 -9.51 7.26 -22.14
N THR A 16 -8.26 7.07 -22.55
CA THR A 16 -7.83 7.19 -23.94
C THR A 16 -7.75 5.77 -24.51
N LYS A 17 -8.68 5.40 -25.39
CA LYS A 17 -8.52 4.16 -26.16
C LYS A 17 -7.31 4.34 -27.08
N LYS A 18 -6.21 3.62 -26.86
CA LYS A 18 -5.08 3.58 -27.79
C LYS A 18 -5.59 3.26 -29.20
N GLY A 19 -5.34 4.15 -30.16
CA GLY A 19 -5.60 3.94 -31.58
C GLY A 19 -6.79 4.68 -32.22
N LYS A 20 -7.48 5.61 -31.53
CA LYS A 20 -8.46 6.50 -32.19
C LYS A 20 -8.20 7.96 -31.86
N PRO A 21 -8.27 8.88 -32.86
CA PRO A 21 -8.13 10.31 -32.62
C PRO A 21 -9.15 10.76 -31.59
N LEU A 22 -8.74 11.69 -30.74
CA LEU A 22 -9.46 12.22 -29.58
C LEU A 22 -10.81 12.79 -30.03
N LYS A 23 -11.85 11.93 -30.12
CA LYS A 23 -13.22 12.39 -30.31
C LYS A 23 -13.67 13.07 -29.03
N GLU A 24 -14.22 14.25 -29.20
CA GLU A 24 -14.76 15.21 -28.24
C GLU A 24 -15.93 14.62 -27.42
N GLY A 25 -15.63 13.59 -26.63
CA GLY A 25 -16.62 12.80 -25.90
C GLY A 25 -16.00 11.75 -25.00
N THR A 26 -14.73 11.94 -24.59
CA THR A 26 -14.10 11.10 -23.57
C THR A 26 -14.92 11.17 -22.29
N LYS A 27 -15.68 10.10 -22.01
CA LYS A 27 -16.44 9.96 -20.77
C LYS A 27 -15.44 9.97 -19.62
N LYS A 28 -15.44 11.05 -18.82
CA LYS A 28 -14.69 11.11 -17.57
C LYS A 28 -15.31 10.09 -16.63
N ALA A 29 -14.59 9.01 -16.35
CA ALA A 29 -14.98 8.08 -15.32
C ALA A 29 -14.43 8.62 -13.99
N VAL A 30 -15.33 8.78 -13.01
CA VAL A 30 -14.97 9.25 -11.67
C VAL A 30 -15.14 8.10 -10.70
N ILE A 31 -14.08 7.79 -9.96
CA ILE A 31 -14.09 6.82 -8.88
C ILE A 31 -14.06 7.59 -7.57
N ASP A 32 -15.02 7.31 -6.69
CA ASP A 32 -15.02 7.82 -5.33
C ASP A 32 -14.16 6.89 -4.46
N MET A 33 -13.02 7.39 -3.98
CA MET A 33 -12.10 6.60 -3.16
C MET A 33 -12.72 6.18 -1.84
N ASN A 34 -13.54 7.01 -1.20
CA ASN A 34 -14.19 6.67 0.07
C ASN A 34 -15.15 5.50 -0.11
N LYS A 35 -15.87 5.49 -1.24
CA LYS A 35 -16.73 4.37 -1.60
C LYS A 35 -15.91 3.12 -1.90
N LEU A 36 -14.80 3.26 -2.63
CA LEU A 36 -13.91 2.14 -2.98
C LEU A 36 -13.34 1.46 -1.72
N TYR A 37 -12.89 2.23 -0.73
CA TYR A 37 -12.39 1.70 0.55
C TYR A 37 -13.44 0.89 1.32
N GLN A 38 -14.73 1.20 1.15
CA GLN A 38 -15.83 0.48 1.81
C GLN A 38 -16.33 -0.72 1.01
N MET A 39 -15.85 -0.94 -0.23
CA MET A 39 -16.28 -2.08 -1.05
C MET A 39 -15.62 -3.36 -0.57
N LYS A 40 -16.44 -4.37 -0.24
CA LYS A 40 -15.96 -5.74 -0.07
C LYS A 40 -15.77 -6.39 -1.44
N GLN A 41 -14.63 -7.03 -1.65
CA GLN A 41 -14.27 -7.70 -2.91
C GLN A 41 -15.35 -8.69 -3.37
N GLU A 42 -15.98 -9.42 -2.43
CA GLU A 42 -17.06 -10.38 -2.68
C GLU A 42 -18.35 -9.74 -3.23
N LYS A 43 -18.54 -8.42 -3.05
CA LYS A 43 -19.76 -7.68 -3.42
C LYS A 43 -19.56 -6.71 -4.58
N VAL A 44 -18.43 -6.80 -5.29
CA VAL A 44 -18.15 -5.93 -6.45
C VAL A 44 -18.79 -6.54 -7.70
N SER A 45 -19.60 -5.75 -8.41
CA SER A 45 -20.17 -6.21 -9.68
C SER A 45 -19.08 -6.37 -10.75
N ALA A 46 -19.29 -7.28 -11.70
CA ALA A 46 -18.35 -7.50 -12.80
C ALA A 46 -18.07 -6.22 -13.61
N TRP A 47 -19.07 -5.35 -13.76
CA TRP A 47 -18.91 -4.06 -14.44
C TRP A 47 -17.98 -3.10 -13.67
N THR A 48 -18.16 -2.99 -12.35
CA THR A 48 -17.29 -2.15 -11.51
C THR A 48 -15.87 -2.68 -11.49
N MET A 49 -15.69 -4.01 -11.38
CA MET A 49 -14.36 -4.62 -11.42
C MET A 49 -13.64 -4.35 -12.75
N LYS A 50 -14.35 -4.50 -13.87
CA LYS A 50 -13.83 -4.15 -15.20
C LYS A 50 -13.41 -2.69 -15.27
N MET A 51 -14.22 -1.78 -14.73
CA MET A 51 -13.86 -0.36 -14.70
C MET A 51 -12.58 -0.10 -13.89
N LEU A 52 -12.41 -0.74 -12.73
CA LEU A 52 -11.20 -0.58 -11.91
C LEU A 52 -9.95 -1.09 -12.66
N VAL A 53 -10.04 -2.27 -13.28
CA VAL A 53 -8.96 -2.85 -14.10
C VAL A 53 -8.62 -1.96 -15.30
N ASP A 54 -9.62 -1.44 -16.01
CA ASP A 54 -9.44 -0.53 -17.14
C ASP A 54 -8.71 0.76 -16.72
N VAL A 55 -9.00 1.27 -15.52
CA VAL A 55 -8.31 2.47 -14.99
C VAL A 55 -6.85 2.18 -14.67
N ILE A 56 -6.56 1.09 -13.96
CA ILE A 56 -5.18 0.71 -13.61
C ILE A 56 -4.35 0.49 -14.88
N SER A 57 -4.88 -0.28 -15.84
CA SER A 57 -4.17 -0.63 -17.08
C SER A 57 -3.87 0.57 -17.97
N ASN A 58 -4.73 1.60 -17.95
CA ASN A 58 -4.56 2.79 -18.79
C ASN A 58 -3.85 3.95 -18.08
N SER A 59 -3.73 3.90 -16.75
CA SER A 59 -3.09 4.97 -15.96
C SER A 59 -1.59 4.77 -15.75
N GLY A 60 -1.04 3.60 -16.11
CA GLY A 60 0.37 3.27 -15.85
C GLY A 60 0.67 3.03 -14.37
N LEU A 61 -0.36 2.76 -13.56
CA LEU A 61 -0.20 2.38 -12.16
C LEU A 61 0.22 0.91 -12.07
N SER A 62 1.28 0.62 -11.33
CA SER A 62 1.66 -0.75 -10.97
C SER A 62 0.72 -1.30 -9.89
N THR A 63 0.30 -2.56 -10.04
CA THR A 63 -0.50 -3.27 -9.03
C THR A 63 0.42 -4.11 -8.15
N ILE A 64 0.29 -4.02 -6.84
CA ILE A 64 0.93 -4.95 -5.89
C ILE A 64 0.00 -6.16 -5.77
N SER A 65 0.47 -7.36 -6.12
CA SER A 65 -0.36 -8.58 -6.18
C SER A 65 -0.22 -9.50 -4.97
N SER A 66 0.36 -9.03 -3.87
CA SER A 66 0.45 -9.80 -2.62
C SER A 66 -0.59 -9.32 -1.62
N SER A 67 -1.16 -10.23 -0.83
CA SER A 67 -1.89 -9.87 0.38
C SER A 67 -0.94 -9.06 1.26
N ILE A 68 -1.24 -7.77 1.45
CA ILE A 68 -0.61 -6.98 2.50
C ILE A 68 -1.16 -7.56 3.78
N ASP A 69 -0.39 -8.43 4.43
CA ASP A 69 -0.76 -8.94 5.74
C ASP A 69 -0.63 -7.77 6.72
N GLU A 70 -1.77 -7.21 7.12
CA GLU A 70 -1.83 -6.09 8.07
C GLU A 70 -1.18 -6.44 9.42
N SER A 71 -0.96 -7.73 9.72
CA SER A 71 -0.21 -8.12 10.93
C SER A 71 1.28 -7.80 10.88
N ASP A 72 1.84 -7.49 9.71
CA ASP A 72 3.27 -7.16 9.58
C ASP A 72 3.56 -5.68 9.82
N TYR A 73 2.54 -4.80 9.78
CA TYR A 73 2.77 -3.36 9.87
C TYR A 73 2.60 -2.78 11.28
N TYR A 74 1.74 -3.36 12.13
CA TYR A 74 1.54 -2.89 13.50
C TYR A 74 1.22 -4.02 14.50
N GLY A 75 2.24 -4.45 15.23
CA GLY A 75 2.11 -4.73 16.65
C GLY A 75 1.32 -5.98 17.04
N ASN A 76 1.94 -7.15 16.91
CA ASN A 76 1.88 -8.12 18.01
C ASN A 76 3.28 -8.26 18.60
N ASN A 77 3.48 -7.59 19.72
CA ASN A 77 4.69 -7.60 20.54
C ASN A 77 4.80 -8.90 21.35
N GLU A 78 4.41 -10.02 20.75
CA GLU A 78 4.67 -11.34 21.31
C GLU A 78 5.63 -11.98 20.32
N GLN A 79 6.91 -12.00 20.70
CA GLN A 79 7.94 -12.79 20.03
C GLN A 79 7.52 -14.26 20.16
N VAL A 80 6.64 -14.68 19.27
CA VAL A 80 6.46 -16.09 18.98
C VAL A 80 7.74 -16.47 18.24
N ASP A 81 8.49 -17.44 18.76
CA ASP A 81 9.65 -18.01 18.07
C ASP A 81 9.19 -18.55 16.71
N LYS A 82 9.32 -17.73 15.67
CA LYS A 82 8.96 -18.06 14.29
C LYS A 82 10.21 -18.53 13.56
N GLU A 83 10.12 -19.71 12.96
CA GLU A 83 11.16 -20.23 12.07
C GLU A 83 11.17 -19.42 10.75
N ILE A 84 12.37 -19.03 10.31
CA ILE A 84 12.55 -18.34 9.03
C ILE A 84 12.49 -19.38 7.90
N THR A 85 11.51 -19.27 7.00
CA THR A 85 11.30 -20.26 5.94
C THR A 85 11.72 -19.79 4.55
N ASN A 86 11.95 -18.48 4.37
CA ASN A 86 12.35 -17.89 3.10
C ASN A 86 13.25 -16.65 3.27
N GLU A 87 13.85 -16.21 2.17
CA GLU A 87 14.79 -15.07 2.14
C GLU A 87 14.13 -13.76 2.54
N MET A 88 12.89 -13.52 2.13
CA MET A 88 12.18 -12.27 2.41
C MET A 88 11.89 -12.13 3.91
N GLU A 89 11.47 -13.21 4.57
CA GLU A 89 11.35 -13.30 6.02
C GLU A 89 12.69 -13.09 6.72
N ALA A 90 13.78 -13.64 6.18
CA ALA A 90 15.12 -13.45 6.74
C ALA A 90 15.52 -11.97 6.74
N ILE A 91 15.27 -11.26 5.63
CA ILE A 91 15.58 -9.82 5.50
C ILE A 91 14.72 -9.00 6.45
N ALA A 92 13.42 -9.30 6.54
CA ALA A 92 12.52 -8.61 7.46
C ALA A 92 12.95 -8.81 8.93
N ALA A 93 13.23 -10.04 9.34
CA ALA A 93 13.70 -10.36 10.68
C ALA A 93 15.01 -9.64 11.02
N ALA A 94 15.98 -9.65 10.10
CA ALA A 94 17.23 -8.91 10.27
C ALA A 94 17.00 -7.40 10.45
N TYR A 95 16.08 -6.82 9.67
CA TYR A 95 15.71 -5.42 9.79
C TYR A 95 15.04 -5.10 11.15
N HIS A 96 14.17 -5.99 11.65
CA HIS A 96 13.56 -5.84 12.96
C HIS A 96 14.59 -5.86 14.09
N ILE A 97 15.53 -6.82 14.06
CA ILE A 97 16.63 -6.89 15.03
C ILE A 97 17.48 -5.62 14.97
N TYR A 98 17.85 -5.19 13.76
CA TYR A 98 18.64 -3.97 13.57
C TYR A 98 17.99 -2.75 14.22
N ARG A 99 16.67 -2.57 14.06
CA ARG A 99 15.95 -1.42 14.64
C ARG A 99 15.77 -1.49 16.14
N ASN A 100 15.82 -2.68 16.73
CA ASN A 100 15.75 -2.85 18.19
C ASN A 100 17.09 -2.52 18.85
N VAL A 101 18.20 -2.81 18.16
CA VAL A 101 19.55 -2.62 18.69
C VAL A 101 20.11 -1.23 18.36
N SER A 102 19.88 -0.72 17.14
CA SER A 102 20.45 0.56 16.71
C SER A 102 19.57 1.76 17.06
N GLN A 103 20.21 2.91 17.30
CA GLN A 103 19.49 4.16 17.50
C GLN A 103 18.66 4.59 16.27
N PRO A 104 17.54 5.31 16.45
CA PRO A 104 16.75 5.80 15.33
C PRO A 104 17.56 6.68 14.37
N GLY A 105 17.62 6.29 13.09
CA GLY A 105 18.35 7.03 12.06
C GLY A 105 19.80 6.59 11.87
N SER A 106 20.29 5.62 12.65
CA SER A 106 21.60 5.01 12.45
C SER A 106 21.65 4.24 11.13
N LYS A 107 22.83 4.24 10.51
CA LYS A 107 23.12 3.47 9.28
C LYS A 107 23.86 2.15 9.57
N TYR A 108 24.50 2.07 10.73
CA TYR A 108 25.29 0.94 11.18
C TYR A 108 24.92 0.66 12.65
N ILE A 109 25.22 -0.56 13.10
CA ILE A 109 25.22 -0.90 14.52
C ILE A 109 26.61 -0.54 15.04
N ASP A 110 26.67 0.34 16.02
CA ASP A 110 27.92 0.71 16.67
C ASP A 110 28.20 -0.20 17.88
N GLU A 111 29.45 -0.32 18.31
CA GLU A 111 29.83 -1.20 19.43
C GLU A 111 29.08 -0.86 20.73
N GLN A 112 28.75 0.42 20.93
CA GLN A 112 27.98 0.91 22.06
C GLN A 112 26.53 0.41 22.05
N ASP A 113 25.92 0.27 20.86
CA ASP A 113 24.55 -0.22 20.69
C ASP A 113 24.40 -1.67 21.19
N LEU A 114 25.49 -2.45 21.11
CA LEU A 114 25.52 -3.84 21.59
C LEU A 114 25.60 -3.96 23.11
N TRP A 115 26.00 -2.88 23.80
CA TRP A 115 26.13 -2.85 25.26
C TRP A 115 24.92 -2.22 25.96
N GLU A 116 24.12 -1.45 25.24
CA GLU A 116 22.92 -0.77 25.74
C GLU A 116 21.62 -1.56 25.50
N ILE A 117 21.70 -2.89 25.29
CA ILE A 117 20.52 -3.75 25.14
C ILE A 117 19.76 -3.79 26.48
N HIS A 118 18.87 -2.83 26.68
CA HIS A 118 17.87 -2.87 27.74
C HIS A 118 16.81 -3.92 27.36
N ALA A 119 16.91 -5.08 27.99
CA ALA A 119 15.92 -6.15 27.95
C ALA A 119 14.59 -5.74 28.61
#